data_AF-A0A0L0MHS0-F1
#
_entry.id   AF-A0A0L0MHS0-F1
#
_cell.length_a   1.000
_cell.length_b   1.000
_cell.length_c   1.000
_cell.angle_alpha   90.00
_cell.angle_beta   90.00
_cell.angle_gamma   90.00
#
_symmetry.space_group_name_H-M   'P 1'
#
loop_
_entity.id
_entity.type
_entity.pdbx_description
1 polymer ?
#
loop_
_entity_poly.entity_id
_entity_poly.type
_entity_poly.pdbx_seq_one_letter_code
_entity_poly.pdbx_strand_id
1 'polypeptide(L)'
;MNDFLRRYARQSHEQSASKTFCAIDKATPNRVSGFYTIAPSAVAHEGVPASMTKGLAQHEVSGFKLARIATDVFVAGQGLGGRLLAAAALRCLRVANEAGGVLLIIDAKSERAAQWYSSYGAEAIENKPLTLVMPLAEFAIDLKANGLL
;
A
#
# COMPACT_ATOMS: atom_id res chain seq x y z
N MET A 1 -11.52 -11.60 -0.15
CA MET A 1 -10.06 -11.87 -0.08
C MET A 1 -9.70 -12.93 -1.10
N ASN A 2 -10.28 -14.12 -0.96
CA ASN A 2 -9.96 -15.26 -1.81
C ASN A 2 -10.40 -15.09 -3.26
N ASP A 3 -11.56 -14.48 -3.52
CA ASP A 3 -12.06 -14.36 -4.90
C ASP A 3 -11.21 -13.43 -5.75
N PHE A 4 -10.76 -12.30 -5.21
CA PHE A 4 -9.83 -11.41 -5.91
C PHE A 4 -8.56 -12.13 -6.32
N LEU A 5 -7.90 -12.78 -5.36
CA LEU A 5 -6.65 -13.49 -5.59
C LEU A 5 -6.81 -14.64 -6.60
N ARG A 6 -7.90 -15.42 -6.49
CA ARG A 6 -8.15 -16.59 -7.34
C ARG A 6 -8.56 -16.23 -8.76
N ARG A 7 -9.38 -15.18 -8.94
CA ARG A 7 -10.02 -14.88 -10.23
C ARG A 7 -9.38 -13.74 -10.99
N TYR A 8 -8.86 -12.72 -10.30
CA TYR A 8 -8.51 -11.44 -10.94
C TYR A 8 -7.04 -11.06 -10.80
N ALA A 9 -6.38 -11.39 -9.68
CA ALA A 9 -5.04 -10.90 -9.36
C ALA A 9 -3.99 -11.20 -10.46
N ARG A 10 -3.96 -12.44 -10.96
CA ARG A 10 -3.02 -12.83 -12.03
C ARG A 10 -3.34 -12.12 -13.34
N GLN A 11 -4.61 -12.10 -13.75
CA GLN A 11 -5.01 -11.43 -15.00
C GLN A 11 -4.67 -9.94 -14.97
N SER A 12 -4.99 -9.24 -13.88
CA SER A 12 -4.64 -7.83 -13.72
C SER A 12 -3.13 -7.59 -13.67
N HIS A 13 -2.35 -8.55 -13.11
CA HIS A 13 -0.89 -8.50 -13.11
C HIS A 13 -0.31 -8.58 -14.53
N GLU A 14 -0.74 -9.56 -15.32
CA GLU A 14 -0.28 -9.76 -16.70
C GLU A 14 -0.66 -8.58 -17.60
N GLN A 15 -1.87 -8.06 -17.45
CA GLN A 15 -2.36 -6.89 -18.19
C GLN A 15 -1.74 -5.58 -17.71
N SER A 16 -0.91 -5.60 -16.66
CA SER A 16 -0.30 -4.43 -16.05
C SER A 16 -1.29 -3.37 -15.53
N ALA A 17 -2.56 -3.75 -15.30
CA ALA A 17 -3.55 -2.91 -14.66
C ALA A 17 -3.25 -2.70 -13.16
N SER A 18 -2.63 -3.70 -12.51
CA SER A 18 -2.08 -3.60 -11.16
C SER A 18 -1.04 -4.69 -10.95
N LYS A 19 -0.11 -4.54 -10.00
CA LYS A 19 0.89 -5.57 -9.71
C LYS A 19 0.62 -6.19 -8.35
N THR A 20 0.34 -7.50 -8.36
CA THR A 20 0.14 -8.32 -7.15
C THR A 20 1.40 -9.09 -6.79
N PHE A 21 1.77 -9.09 -5.51
CA PHE A 21 2.91 -9.81 -4.96
C PHE A 21 2.47 -10.70 -3.79
N CYS A 22 3.01 -11.91 -3.73
CA CYS A 22 2.64 -12.91 -2.74
C CYS A 22 3.79 -13.16 -1.74
N ALA A 23 3.45 -13.32 -0.47
CA ALA A 23 4.32 -13.93 0.52
C ALA A 23 4.12 -15.45 0.48
N ILE A 24 5.19 -16.17 0.21
CA ILE A 24 5.23 -17.63 0.11
C ILE A 24 6.27 -18.14 1.09
N ASP A 25 5.88 -19.14 1.90
CA ASP A 25 6.80 -19.83 2.77
C ASP A 25 7.62 -20.84 1.95
N LYS A 26 8.94 -20.85 2.15
CA LYS A 26 9.85 -21.80 1.49
C LYS A 26 9.52 -23.25 1.84
N ALA A 27 9.03 -23.52 3.04
CA ALA A 27 8.63 -24.86 3.45
C ALA A 27 7.32 -25.31 2.78
N THR A 28 6.46 -24.37 2.37
CA THR A 28 5.17 -24.66 1.72
C THR A 28 4.97 -23.79 0.48
N PRO A 29 5.75 -24.02 -0.60
CA PRO A 29 5.82 -23.12 -1.75
C PRO A 29 4.49 -22.96 -2.51
N ASN A 30 3.58 -23.92 -2.36
CA ASN A 30 2.26 -23.90 -2.99
C ASN A 30 1.20 -23.14 -2.17
N ARG A 31 1.59 -22.52 -1.04
CA ARG A 31 0.69 -21.79 -0.15
C ARG A 31 1.06 -20.32 -0.08
N VAL A 32 0.10 -19.47 -0.45
CA VAL A 32 0.19 -18.02 -0.28
C VAL A 32 -0.21 -17.68 1.15
N SER A 33 0.76 -17.21 1.96
CA SER A 33 0.55 -16.79 3.35
C SER A 33 0.02 -15.35 3.46
N GLY A 34 0.13 -14.58 2.38
CA GLY A 34 -0.42 -13.23 2.27
C GLY A 34 -0.06 -12.61 0.94
N PHE A 35 -0.69 -11.50 0.60
CA PHE A 35 -0.40 -10.78 -0.63
C PHE A 35 -0.73 -9.29 -0.50
N TYR A 36 -0.19 -8.50 -1.41
CA TYR A 36 -0.61 -7.13 -1.64
C TYR A 36 -0.67 -6.82 -3.13
N THR A 37 -1.44 -5.79 -3.48
CA THR A 37 -1.60 -5.30 -4.86
C THR A 37 -1.41 -3.80 -4.88
N ILE A 38 -0.54 -3.31 -5.77
CA ILE A 38 -0.29 -1.88 -5.99
C ILE A 38 -0.64 -1.45 -7.42
N ALA A 39 -1.02 -0.20 -7.60
CA ALA A 39 -1.23 0.43 -8.90
C ALA A 39 -0.87 1.94 -8.83
N PRO A 40 -0.39 2.57 -9.92
CA PRO A 40 -0.27 4.03 -9.99
C PRO A 40 -1.63 4.69 -9.73
N SER A 41 -1.62 5.82 -9.02
CA SER A 41 -2.86 6.54 -8.68
C SER A 41 -2.57 7.99 -8.31
N ALA A 42 -3.63 8.76 -8.09
CA ALA A 42 -3.56 10.11 -7.57
C ALA A 42 -4.83 10.39 -6.75
N VAL A 43 -4.75 11.42 -5.91
CA VAL A 43 -5.88 11.92 -5.12
C VAL A 43 -5.97 13.43 -5.26
N ALA A 44 -7.20 13.96 -5.18
CA ALA A 44 -7.44 15.40 -5.20
C ALA A 44 -6.67 16.09 -4.07
N HIS A 45 -6.03 17.21 -4.37
CA HIS A 45 -5.18 17.95 -3.43
C HIS A 45 -5.97 18.43 -2.21
N GLU A 46 -7.19 18.90 -2.44
CA GLU A 46 -8.05 19.60 -1.48
C GLU A 46 -8.39 18.74 -0.26
N GLY A 47 -8.35 17.40 -0.38
CA GLY A 47 -8.66 16.50 0.73
C GLY A 47 -7.43 15.93 1.45
N VAL A 48 -6.22 16.13 0.93
CA VAL A 48 -5.00 15.56 1.53
C VAL A 48 -4.54 16.45 2.70
N PRO A 49 -4.11 15.88 3.84
CA PRO A 49 -3.58 16.66 4.95
C PRO A 49 -2.48 17.63 4.51
N ALA A 50 -2.57 18.88 4.99
CA ALA A 50 -1.66 19.96 4.57
C ALA A 50 -0.17 19.66 4.85
N SER A 51 0.11 18.81 5.85
CA SER A 51 1.45 18.29 6.14
C SER A 51 2.05 17.53 4.95
N MET A 52 1.22 16.84 4.16
CA MET A 52 1.64 15.98 3.04
C MET A 52 1.59 16.69 1.68
N THR A 53 0.91 17.84 1.58
CA THR A 53 0.84 18.65 0.35
C THR A 53 1.72 19.89 0.38
N LYS A 54 2.38 20.17 1.51
CA LYS A 54 3.22 21.35 1.67
C LYS A 54 4.31 21.42 0.59
N GLY A 55 4.26 22.48 -0.21
CA GLY A 55 5.23 22.74 -1.30
C GLY A 55 4.89 22.06 -2.63
N LEU A 56 3.80 21.28 -2.69
CA LEU A 56 3.27 20.76 -3.95
C LEU A 56 2.39 21.81 -4.62
N ALA A 57 2.32 21.78 -5.95
CA ALA A 57 1.34 22.57 -6.69
C ALA A 57 -0.08 22.01 -6.50
N GLN A 58 -1.08 22.88 -6.63
CA GLN A 58 -2.50 22.57 -6.40
C GLN A 58 -3.13 21.80 -7.58
N HIS A 59 -2.58 20.63 -7.85
CA HIS A 59 -3.14 19.61 -8.74
C HIS A 59 -3.17 18.26 -8.00
N GLU A 60 -3.71 17.23 -8.61
CA GLU A 60 -3.75 15.91 -7.97
C GLU A 60 -2.38 15.47 -7.44
N VAL A 61 -2.38 14.94 -6.21
CA VAL A 61 -1.20 14.46 -5.52
C VAL A 61 -0.96 13.02 -5.96
N SER A 62 0.15 12.80 -6.65
CA SER A 62 0.49 11.50 -7.22
C SER A 62 0.95 10.51 -6.16
N GLY A 63 0.67 9.23 -6.40
CA GLY A 63 1.06 8.16 -5.50
C GLY A 63 0.77 6.78 -6.07
N PHE A 64 0.69 5.81 -5.18
CA PHE A 64 0.38 4.43 -5.52
C PHE A 64 -0.72 3.93 -4.62
N LYS A 65 -1.76 3.36 -5.24
CA LYS A 65 -2.88 2.76 -4.52
C LYS A 65 -2.49 1.38 -4.02
N LEU A 66 -2.56 1.16 -2.71
CA LEU A 66 -2.59 -0.17 -2.09
C LEU A 66 -3.99 -0.75 -2.28
N ALA A 67 -4.26 -1.26 -3.49
CA ALA A 67 -5.58 -1.73 -3.89
C ALA A 67 -6.06 -2.91 -3.04
N ARG A 68 -5.14 -3.77 -2.60
CA ARG A 68 -5.41 -4.92 -1.75
C ARG A 68 -4.22 -5.20 -0.83
N ILE A 69 -4.51 -5.64 0.39
CA ILE A 69 -3.56 -6.30 1.28
C ILE A 69 -4.32 -7.35 2.09
N ALA A 70 -3.69 -8.49 2.33
CA ALA A 70 -4.32 -9.60 3.00
C ALA A 70 -3.28 -10.57 3.55
N THR A 71 -3.58 -11.19 4.68
CA THR A 71 -2.84 -12.33 5.24
C THR A 71 -3.76 -13.53 5.36
N ASP A 72 -3.19 -14.72 5.24
CA ASP A 72 -3.87 -15.96 5.58
C ASP A 72 -4.24 -15.95 7.08
N VAL A 73 -5.41 -16.50 7.41
CA VAL A 73 -5.98 -16.46 8.78
C VAL A 73 -5.10 -17.17 9.81
N PHE A 74 -4.34 -18.19 9.40
CA PHE A 74 -3.48 -18.96 10.29
C PHE A 74 -2.19 -18.22 10.67
N VAL A 75 -1.83 -17.16 9.95
CA VAL A 75 -0.66 -16.31 10.21
C VAL A 75 -1.03 -14.86 10.51
N ALA A 76 -2.34 -14.56 10.60
CA ALA A 76 -2.84 -13.25 10.97
C ALA A 76 -2.39 -12.89 12.40
N GLY A 77 -2.07 -11.62 12.63
CA GLY A 77 -1.59 -11.13 13.93
C GLY A 77 -0.12 -11.42 14.23
N GLN A 78 0.57 -12.24 13.43
CA GLN A 78 2.00 -12.57 13.61
C GLN A 78 2.94 -11.58 12.90
N GLY A 79 2.51 -10.33 12.71
CA GLY A 79 3.30 -9.27 12.07
C GLY A 79 3.43 -9.34 10.53
N LEU A 80 2.90 -10.38 9.86
CA LEU A 80 2.99 -10.49 8.40
C LEU A 80 2.35 -9.29 7.66
N GLY A 81 1.23 -8.76 8.16
CA GLY A 81 0.57 -7.60 7.54
C GLY A 81 1.46 -6.36 7.46
N GLY A 82 2.16 -6.04 8.55
CA GLY A 82 3.11 -4.91 8.58
C GLY A 82 4.29 -5.12 7.63
N ARG A 83 4.81 -6.36 7.57
CA ARG A 83 5.87 -6.72 6.61
C ARG A 83 5.42 -6.59 5.16
N LEU A 84 4.18 -6.96 4.85
CA LEU A 84 3.59 -6.78 3.51
C LEU A 84 3.41 -5.30 3.17
N LEU A 85 2.97 -4.48 4.14
CA LEU A 85 2.83 -3.04 3.96
C LEU A 85 4.19 -2.37 3.67
N ALA A 86 5.21 -2.68 4.47
CA ALA A 86 6.58 -2.19 4.23
C ALA A 86 7.14 -2.67 2.88
N ALA A 87 6.89 -3.94 2.50
CA ALA A 87 7.29 -4.46 1.20
C ALA A 87 6.58 -3.77 0.03
N ALA A 88 5.30 -3.37 0.20
CA ALA A 88 4.56 -2.61 -0.79
C ALA A 88 5.15 -1.20 -0.93
N ALA A 89 5.37 -0.50 0.19
CA ALA A 89 5.97 0.84 0.20
C ALA A 89 7.38 0.84 -0.42
N LEU A 90 8.21 -0.17 -0.12
CA LEU A 90 9.53 -0.32 -0.73
C LEU A 90 9.45 -0.42 -2.26
N ARG A 91 8.49 -1.17 -2.79
CA ARG A 91 8.29 -1.23 -4.25
C ARG A 91 7.81 0.09 -4.82
N CYS A 92 6.87 0.74 -4.15
CA CYS A 92 6.39 2.07 -4.55
C CYS A 92 7.52 3.10 -4.58
N LEU A 93 8.39 3.13 -3.57
CA LEU A 93 9.56 4.01 -3.51
C LEU A 93 10.53 3.79 -4.68
N ARG A 94 10.77 2.52 -5.05
CA ARG A 94 11.61 2.20 -6.21
C ARG A 94 11.02 2.71 -7.52
N VAL A 95 9.69 2.62 -7.68
CA VAL A 95 9.01 3.17 -8.87
C VAL A 95 8.97 4.69 -8.82
N ALA A 96 8.76 5.28 -7.65
CA ALA A 96 8.71 6.72 -7.43
C ALA A 96 10.00 7.44 -7.84
N ASN A 97 11.15 6.77 -7.71
CA ASN A 97 12.44 7.31 -8.13
C ASN A 97 12.50 7.62 -9.63
N GLU A 98 11.75 6.87 -10.46
CA GLU A 98 11.76 7.03 -11.92
C GLU A 98 10.51 7.75 -12.45
N ALA A 99 9.36 7.51 -11.84
CA ALA A 99 8.06 7.95 -12.38
C ALA A 99 7.33 8.96 -11.48
N GLY A 100 7.90 9.33 -10.34
CA GLY A 100 7.23 10.13 -9.32
C GLY A 100 6.17 9.37 -8.54
N GLY A 101 5.58 10.04 -7.54
CA GLY A 101 4.62 9.47 -6.62
C GLY A 101 5.09 9.64 -5.18
N VAL A 102 4.32 10.38 -4.39
CA VAL A 102 4.70 10.78 -3.02
C VAL A 102 3.87 10.08 -1.94
N LEU A 103 2.67 9.58 -2.30
CA LEU A 103 1.75 8.94 -1.36
C LEU A 103 1.60 7.44 -1.61
N LEU A 104 1.38 6.70 -0.52
CA LEU A 104 0.66 5.45 -0.52
C LEU A 104 -0.83 5.75 -0.24
N ILE A 105 -1.69 5.45 -1.20
CA ILE A 105 -3.14 5.71 -1.14
C ILE A 105 -3.86 4.42 -0.79
N ILE A 106 -4.72 4.44 0.22
CA ILE A 106 -5.31 3.24 0.82
C ILE A 106 -6.83 3.41 0.90
N ASP A 107 -7.58 2.50 0.29
CA ASP A 107 -9.01 2.36 0.59
C ASP A 107 -9.19 1.25 1.63
N ALA A 108 -9.38 1.66 2.88
CA ALA A 108 -9.67 0.76 3.97
C ALA A 108 -11.05 0.11 3.79
N LYS A 109 -11.11 -1.21 3.99
CA LYS A 109 -12.36 -1.97 3.87
C LYS A 109 -13.34 -1.66 5.02
N SER A 110 -12.84 -1.22 6.16
CA SER A 110 -13.62 -0.95 7.37
C SER A 110 -12.88 0.00 8.29
N GLU A 111 -13.58 0.57 9.27
CA GLU A 111 -12.99 1.42 10.30
C GLU A 111 -11.86 0.73 11.06
N ARG A 112 -12.02 -0.56 11.39
CA ARG A 112 -10.94 -1.36 11.99
C ARG A 112 -9.69 -1.39 11.10
N ALA A 113 -9.87 -1.53 9.78
CA ALA A 113 -8.74 -1.49 8.86
C ALA A 113 -8.13 -0.08 8.78
N ALA A 114 -8.96 0.97 8.75
CA ALA A 114 -8.50 2.36 8.78
C ALA A 114 -7.64 2.63 10.01
N GLN A 115 -8.10 2.24 11.21
CA GLN A 115 -7.35 2.34 12.46
C GLN A 115 -6.03 1.56 12.41
N TRP A 116 -6.03 0.36 11.81
CA TRP A 116 -4.80 -0.40 11.61
C TRP A 116 -3.80 0.33 10.71
N TYR A 117 -4.24 1.01 9.65
CA TYR A 117 -3.33 1.83 8.82
C TYR A 117 -2.89 3.09 9.55
N SER A 118 -3.78 3.73 10.31
CA SER A 118 -3.43 4.91 11.12
C SER A 118 -2.41 4.61 12.19
N SER A 119 -2.35 3.38 12.73
CA SER A 119 -1.26 3.00 13.65
C SER A 119 0.12 2.93 12.97
N TYR A 120 0.19 2.94 11.64
CA TYR A 120 1.43 3.09 10.87
C TYR A 120 1.65 4.52 10.37
N GLY A 121 0.82 5.50 10.77
CA GLY A 121 0.93 6.90 10.35
C GLY A 121 0.07 7.28 9.13
N ALA A 122 -0.91 6.45 8.75
CA ALA A 122 -1.83 6.82 7.67
C ALA A 122 -2.90 7.78 8.18
N GLU A 123 -3.16 8.85 7.44
CA GLU A 123 -4.17 9.85 7.76
C GLU A 123 -5.33 9.77 6.76
N ALA A 124 -6.56 9.89 7.26
CA ALA A 124 -7.73 9.94 6.38
C ALA A 124 -7.75 11.25 5.58
N ILE A 125 -8.20 11.18 4.32
CA ILE A 125 -8.47 12.38 3.54
C ILE A 125 -9.80 13.00 3.96
N GLU A 126 -9.93 14.32 3.77
CA GLU A 126 -11.08 15.10 4.19
C GLU A 126 -12.38 14.50 3.65
N ASN A 127 -13.39 14.39 4.52
CA ASN A 127 -14.73 13.86 4.22
C ASN A 127 -14.76 12.40 3.70
N LYS A 128 -13.65 11.65 3.75
CA LYS A 128 -13.59 10.23 3.36
C LYS A 128 -12.81 9.40 4.40
N PRO A 129 -13.43 9.03 5.54
CA PRO A 129 -12.74 8.39 6.67
C PRO A 129 -12.14 7.00 6.36
N LEU A 130 -12.56 6.36 5.26
CA LEU A 130 -12.02 5.07 4.80
C LEU A 130 -11.01 5.19 3.67
N THR A 131 -10.75 6.39 3.17
CA THR A 131 -9.64 6.62 2.23
C THR A 131 -8.53 7.33 2.99
N LEU A 132 -7.40 6.65 3.12
CA LEU A 132 -6.23 7.13 3.85
C LEU A 132 -5.07 7.35 2.89
N VAL A 133 -4.16 8.20 3.31
CA VAL A 133 -2.91 8.51 2.64
C VAL A 133 -1.78 8.45 3.65
N MET A 134 -0.61 8.01 3.17
CA MET A 134 0.61 8.02 3.97
C MET A 134 1.77 8.47 3.06
N PRO A 135 2.66 9.37 3.51
CA PRO A 135 3.82 9.74 2.73
C PRO A 135 4.75 8.53 2.57
N LEU A 136 5.20 8.26 1.34
CA LEU A 136 6.19 7.21 1.11
C LEU A 136 7.51 7.49 1.83
N ALA A 137 7.79 8.77 2.10
CA ALA A 137 8.95 9.21 2.88
C ALA A 137 8.99 8.63 4.30
N GLU A 138 7.84 8.40 4.95
CA GLU A 138 7.77 7.79 6.28
C GLU A 138 8.40 6.39 6.28
N PHE A 139 8.12 5.59 5.24
CA PHE A 139 8.74 4.27 5.09
C PHE A 139 10.22 4.35 4.73
N ALA A 140 10.64 5.39 4.01
CA ALA A 140 11.99 5.48 3.48
C ALA A 140 13.05 5.55 4.59
N ILE A 141 12.74 6.18 5.73
CA ILE A 141 13.65 6.30 6.87
C ILE A 141 14.01 4.92 7.40
N ASP A 142 13.00 4.12 7.78
CA ASP A 142 13.19 2.78 8.32
C ASP A 142 13.79 1.83 7.28
N LEU A 143 13.35 1.90 6.02
CA LEU A 143 13.86 1.03 4.96
C LEU A 143 15.35 1.29 4.66
N LYS A 144 15.79 2.56 4.67
CA LYS A 144 17.21 2.91 4.52
C LYS A 144 18.05 2.45 5.71
N ALA A 145 17.55 2.63 6.94
CA ALA A 145 18.22 2.17 8.15
C ALA A 145 18.46 0.64 8.15
N ASN A 146 17.61 -0.11 7.45
CA ASN A 146 17.73 -1.56 7.27
C ASN A 146 18.43 -1.98 5.95
N GLY A 147 18.95 -1.05 5.15
CA GLY A 147 19.66 -1.34 3.90
C GLY A 147 18.79 -1.94 2.78
N LEU A 148 17.48 -1.67 2.79
CA LEU A 148 16.52 -2.22 1.82
C LEU A 148 16.22 -1.30 0.64
N LEU A 149 16.50 0.00 0.80
CA LEU A 149 16.39 1.07 -0.19
C LEU A 149 17.76 1.72 -0.37
#